data_AF-A0A080LS10-F1
#
_entry.id   AF-A0A080LS10-F1
#
_cell.length_a   1.000
_cell.length_b   1.000
_cell.length_c   1.000
_cell.angle_alpha   90.00
_cell.angle_beta   90.00
_cell.angle_gamma   90.00
#
_symmetry.space_group_name_H-M   'P 1'
#
loop_
_entity.id
_entity.type
_entity.pdbx_description
1 polymer ?
#
loop_
_entity_poly.entity_id
_entity_poly.type
_entity_poly.pdbx_seq_one_letter_code
_entity_poly.pdbx_strand_id
1 'polypeptide(L)'
;MLESNTSNDKTIDFLNRVIRQVSRVVAVIMVLVIIWGVADIVYVLYERLMAPPFMLLEIKDILATFGAFMAVLIAIEIYHNIILYVADHRDHRLAVEIVLGTALMAISRKVIVFDFKEMTAEYMYGSAAVIFALVIGYYLIAVRGAQTAQASRVKRNLDEEP
;
A
#
# COMPACT_ATOMS: atom_id res chain seq x y z
N MET A 1 45.38 -6.37 19.94
CA MET A 1 44.27 -7.22 20.41
C MET A 1 42.97 -6.43 20.29
N LEU A 2 42.18 -6.68 19.25
CA LEU A 2 40.79 -6.24 19.13
C LEU A 2 40.03 -7.37 18.42
N GLU A 3 39.52 -8.33 19.20
CA GLU A 3 38.45 -9.22 18.73
C GLU A 3 37.15 -8.41 18.72
N SER A 4 36.86 -7.75 17.60
CA SER A 4 35.55 -7.14 17.36
C SER A 4 34.67 -8.10 16.54
N ASN A 5 33.92 -8.93 17.27
CA ASN A 5 32.52 -9.28 17.01
C ASN A 5 32.08 -9.81 15.62
N THR A 6 32.71 -10.86 15.10
CA THR A 6 32.27 -11.60 13.89
C THR A 6 30.95 -12.38 14.06
N SER A 7 30.44 -12.53 15.29
CA SER A 7 29.17 -13.21 15.58
C SER A 7 27.94 -12.32 15.30
N ASN A 8 28.10 -11.00 15.39
CA ASN A 8 27.02 -10.05 15.13
C ASN A 8 26.60 -10.05 13.66
N ASP A 9 27.56 -10.09 12.74
CA ASP A 9 27.30 -10.14 11.30
C ASP A 9 26.58 -11.43 10.88
N LYS A 10 27.04 -12.60 11.37
CA LYS A 10 26.42 -13.89 11.01
C LYS A 10 24.96 -13.99 11.50
N THR A 11 24.66 -13.42 12.65
CA THR A 11 23.31 -13.41 13.22
C THR A 11 22.41 -12.52 12.37
N ILE A 12 22.83 -11.28 12.09
CA ILE A 12 22.07 -10.33 11.26
C ILE A 12 21.82 -10.90 9.85
N ASP A 13 22.81 -11.54 9.24
CA ASP A 13 22.68 -12.16 7.92
C ASP A 13 21.67 -13.31 7.91
N PHE A 14 21.64 -14.12 8.98
CA PHE A 14 20.65 -15.17 9.16
C PHE A 14 19.24 -14.60 9.30
N LEU A 15 19.03 -13.59 10.15
CA LEU A 15 17.74 -12.93 10.31
C LEU A 15 17.25 -12.32 8.99
N ASN A 16 18.12 -11.62 8.25
CA ASN A 16 17.77 -11.02 6.95
C ASN A 16 17.37 -12.09 5.92
N ARG A 17 17.97 -13.28 5.98
CA ARG A 17 17.60 -14.41 5.11
C ARG A 17 16.23 -14.96 5.48
N VAL A 18 15.91 -15.06 6.77
CA VAL A 18 14.57 -15.47 7.25
C VAL A 18 13.52 -14.44 6.82
N ILE A 19 13.77 -13.15 7.03
CA ILE A 19 12.85 -12.07 6.64
C ILE A 19 12.52 -12.15 5.15
N ARG A 20 13.52 -12.31 4.27
CA ARG A 20 13.29 -12.48 2.83
C ARG A 20 12.39 -13.66 2.48
N GLN A 21 12.54 -14.79 3.17
CA GLN A 21 11.69 -15.96 2.92
C GLN A 21 10.26 -15.71 3.41
N VAL A 22 10.10 -15.12 4.60
CA VAL A 22 8.79 -14.74 5.13
C VAL A 22 8.08 -13.78 4.17
N SER A 23 8.74 -12.71 3.72
CA SER A 23 8.14 -11.75 2.79
C SER A 23 7.73 -12.38 1.45
N ARG A 24 8.49 -13.37 0.96
CA ARG A 24 8.10 -14.13 -0.25
C ARG A 24 6.85 -14.96 -0.02
N VAL A 25 6.76 -15.65 1.13
CA VAL A 25 5.56 -16.41 1.49
C VAL A 25 4.35 -15.48 1.61
N VAL A 26 4.50 -14.33 2.25
CA VAL A 26 3.44 -13.32 2.35
C VAL A 26 3.01 -12.85 0.95
N ALA A 27 3.94 -12.56 0.05
CA ALA A 27 3.60 -12.15 -1.32
C ALA A 27 2.78 -13.22 -2.07
N VAL A 28 3.13 -14.50 -1.94
CA VAL A 28 2.36 -15.61 -2.52
C VAL A 28 0.96 -15.69 -1.91
N ILE A 29 0.85 -15.59 -0.58
CA ILE A 29 -0.45 -15.58 0.10
C ILE A 29 -1.31 -14.41 -0.40
N MET A 30 -0.74 -13.22 -0.57
CA MET A 30 -1.47 -12.06 -1.09
C MET A 30 -2.03 -12.29 -2.49
N VAL A 31 -1.28 -12.95 -3.39
CA VAL A 31 -1.78 -13.32 -4.72
C VAL A 31 -2.98 -14.27 -4.61
N LEU A 32 -2.94 -15.25 -3.71
CA LEU A 32 -4.07 -16.14 -3.48
C LEU A 32 -5.30 -15.38 -2.93
N VAL A 33 -5.09 -14.44 -2.00
CA VAL A 33 -6.17 -13.58 -1.48
C VAL A 33 -6.81 -12.74 -2.59
N ILE A 34 -6.01 -12.20 -3.51
CA ILE A 34 -6.52 -11.43 -4.66
C ILE A 34 -7.39 -12.33 -5.55
N ILE A 35 -6.91 -13.54 -5.89
CA ILE A 35 -7.66 -14.50 -6.72
C ILE A 35 -8.98 -14.87 -6.05
N TRP A 36 -8.95 -15.19 -4.74
CA TRP A 36 -10.17 -15.50 -3.99
C TRP A 36 -11.12 -14.32 -3.91
N GLY A 37 -10.62 -13.10 -3.67
CA GLY A 37 -11.47 -11.92 -3.61
C GLY A 37 -12.15 -11.63 -4.94
N VAL A 38 -11.48 -11.85 -6.07
CA VAL A 38 -12.11 -11.73 -7.40
C VAL A 38 -13.19 -12.81 -7.59
N ALA A 39 -12.91 -14.06 -7.20
CA ALA A 39 -13.89 -15.14 -7.28
C ALA A 39 -15.12 -14.86 -6.39
N ASP A 40 -14.92 -14.32 -5.20
CA ASP A 40 -15.97 -13.94 -4.26
C ASP A 40 -16.86 -12.84 -4.83
N ILE A 41 -16.28 -11.80 -5.45
CA ILE A 41 -17.05 -10.76 -6.15
C ILE A 41 -17.92 -11.36 -7.26
N VAL A 42 -17.36 -12.27 -8.07
CA VAL A 42 -18.11 -12.93 -9.14
C VAL A 42 -19.25 -13.77 -8.57
N TYR A 43 -18.99 -14.50 -7.48
CA TYR A 43 -19.99 -15.32 -6.81
C TYR A 43 -21.14 -14.48 -6.25
N VAL A 44 -20.82 -13.40 -5.52
CA VAL A 44 -21.81 -12.46 -4.97
C VAL A 44 -22.63 -11.83 -6.10
N LEU A 45 -21.99 -11.37 -7.17
CA LEU A 45 -22.70 -10.79 -8.31
C LEU A 45 -23.65 -11.80 -8.97
N TYR A 46 -23.21 -13.05 -9.10
CA TYR A 46 -24.03 -14.14 -9.64
C TYR A 46 -25.27 -14.40 -8.76
N GLU A 47 -25.10 -14.51 -7.45
CA GLU A 47 -26.23 -14.67 -6.52
C GLU A 47 -27.22 -13.50 -6.61
N ARG A 48 -26.72 -12.27 -6.70
CA ARG A 48 -27.56 -11.06 -6.81
C ARG A 48 -28.35 -11.03 -8.11
N LEU A 49 -27.75 -11.45 -9.22
CA LEU A 49 -28.41 -11.48 -10.54
C LEU A 49 -29.49 -12.56 -10.65
N MET A 50 -29.29 -13.68 -9.96
CA MET A 50 -30.23 -14.80 -9.92
C MET A 50 -31.31 -14.63 -8.84
N ALA A 51 -31.19 -13.66 -7.95
CA ALA A 51 -32.23 -13.32 -6.99
C ALA A 51 -33.41 -12.58 -7.70
N PRO A 52 -34.67 -12.82 -7.29
CA PRO A 52 -35.80 -12.04 -7.80
C PRO A 52 -35.75 -10.58 -7.29
N PRO A 53 -36.06 -9.55 -8.11
CA PRO A 53 -36.37 -9.57 -9.55
C PRO A 53 -35.12 -9.85 -10.39
N PHE A 54 -35.22 -10.88 -11.24
CA PHE A 54 -34.09 -11.38 -12.00
C PHE A 54 -33.44 -10.29 -12.87
N MET A 55 -32.10 -10.32 -12.93
CA MET A 55 -31.29 -9.45 -13.78
C MET A 55 -31.36 -7.94 -13.46
N LEU A 56 -31.95 -7.55 -12.32
CA LEU A 56 -31.97 -6.17 -11.84
C LEU A 56 -31.04 -6.01 -10.62
N LEU A 57 -29.94 -5.28 -10.80
CA LEU A 57 -29.13 -4.80 -9.67
C LEU A 57 -29.67 -3.47 -9.17
N GLU A 58 -30.05 -3.43 -7.89
CA GLU A 58 -30.37 -2.16 -7.24
C GLU A 58 -29.08 -1.42 -6.84
N ILE A 59 -29.17 -0.10 -6.71
CA ILE A 59 -28.05 0.76 -6.31
C ILE A 59 -27.44 0.29 -4.97
N LYS A 60 -28.28 -0.17 -4.03
CA LYS A 60 -27.84 -0.72 -2.74
C LYS A 60 -26.95 -1.95 -2.90
N ASP A 61 -27.25 -2.82 -3.86
CA ASP A 61 -26.47 -4.03 -4.12
C ASP A 61 -25.15 -3.68 -4.82
N ILE A 62 -25.17 -2.70 -5.73
CA ILE A 62 -23.95 -2.16 -6.37
C ILE A 62 -23.01 -1.57 -5.31
N LEU A 63 -23.54 -0.73 -4.42
CA LEU A 63 -22.78 -0.15 -3.32
C LEU A 63 -22.23 -1.22 -2.37
N ALA A 64 -23.02 -2.26 -2.07
CA ALA A 64 -22.56 -3.39 -1.26
C ALA A 64 -21.39 -4.15 -1.93
N THR A 65 -21.47 -4.39 -3.25
CA THR A 65 -20.35 -5.00 -3.98
C THR A 65 -19.10 -4.12 -4.01
N PHE A 66 -19.20 -2.80 -3.93
CA PHE A 66 -18.01 -1.94 -3.83
C PHE A 66 -17.17 -2.25 -2.60
N GLY A 67 -17.75 -2.68 -1.48
CA GLY A 67 -16.97 -3.16 -0.33
C GLY A 67 -16.03 -4.31 -0.68
N ALA A 68 -16.52 -5.28 -1.46
CA ALA A 68 -15.72 -6.42 -1.93
C ALA A 68 -14.67 -5.99 -2.97
N PHE A 69 -15.03 -5.10 -3.91
CA PHE A 69 -14.05 -4.48 -4.82
C PHE A 69 -12.95 -3.74 -4.05
N MET A 70 -13.31 -2.97 -3.02
CA MET A 70 -12.35 -2.25 -2.18
C MET A 70 -11.42 -3.20 -1.45
N ALA A 71 -11.91 -4.34 -0.96
CA ALA A 71 -11.08 -5.37 -0.35
C ALA A 71 -10.03 -5.93 -1.32
N VAL A 72 -10.43 -6.22 -2.57
CA VAL A 72 -9.51 -6.67 -3.63
C VAL A 72 -8.47 -5.60 -3.98
N LEU A 73 -8.90 -4.35 -4.12
CA LEU A 73 -7.99 -3.25 -4.43
C LEU A 73 -7.00 -3.03 -3.29
N ILE A 74 -7.43 -3.09 -2.03
CA ILE A 74 -6.50 -3.04 -0.88
C ILE A 74 -5.50 -4.20 -0.94
N ALA A 75 -5.93 -5.41 -1.30
CA ALA A 75 -5.04 -6.57 -1.41
C ALA A 75 -3.97 -6.38 -2.52
N ILE A 76 -4.35 -5.82 -3.67
CA ILE A 76 -3.43 -5.51 -4.78
C ILE A 76 -2.42 -4.43 -4.35
N GLU A 77 -2.88 -3.38 -3.68
CA GLU A 77 -2.01 -2.30 -3.18
C GLU A 77 -1.01 -2.83 -2.14
N ILE A 78 -1.46 -3.66 -1.19
CA ILE A 78 -0.59 -4.30 -0.19
C ILE A 78 0.43 -5.22 -0.86
N TYR A 79 0.02 -6.01 -1.86
CA TYR A 79 0.93 -6.86 -2.63
C TYR A 79 2.07 -6.03 -3.23
N HIS A 80 1.77 -4.95 -3.96
CA HIS A 80 2.78 -4.07 -4.55
C HIS A 80 3.74 -3.47 -3.51
N ASN A 81 3.22 -3.06 -2.34
CA ASN A 81 4.05 -2.55 -1.25
C ASN A 81 5.02 -3.61 -0.69
N ILE A 82 4.61 -4.88 -0.62
CA ILE A 82 5.47 -5.97 -0.15
C ILE A 82 6.58 -6.26 -1.16
N ILE A 83 6.26 -6.39 -2.46
CA ILE A 83 7.29 -6.69 -3.48
C ILE A 83 8.30 -5.58 -3.58
N LEU A 84 7.88 -4.31 -3.46
CA LEU A 84 8.81 -3.19 -3.46
C LEU A 84 9.82 -3.29 -2.31
N TYR A 85 9.35 -3.60 -1.09
CA TYR A 85 10.22 -3.81 0.06
C TYR A 85 11.23 -4.96 -0.16
N VAL A 86 10.79 -6.05 -0.80
CA VAL A 86 11.65 -7.20 -1.08
C VAL A 86 12.59 -6.97 -2.28
N ALA A 87 12.16 -6.21 -3.29
CA ALA A 87 12.93 -5.96 -4.49
C ALA A 87 14.04 -4.93 -4.24
N ASP A 88 13.73 -3.86 -3.51
CA ASP A 88 14.61 -2.70 -3.40
C ASP A 88 15.35 -2.64 -2.05
N HIS A 89 16.32 -3.53 -1.90
CA HIS A 89 17.16 -3.57 -0.69
C HIS A 89 18.10 -2.36 -0.55
N ARG A 90 18.22 -1.49 -1.57
CA ARG A 90 19.22 -0.41 -1.60
C ARG A 90 18.64 1.00 -1.42
N ASP A 91 17.34 1.20 -1.62
CA ASP A 91 16.72 2.53 -1.46
C ASP A 91 15.50 2.50 -0.53
N HIS A 92 15.75 2.32 0.77
CA HIS A 92 14.72 2.35 1.83
C HIS A 92 13.85 3.62 1.76
N ARG A 93 14.37 4.71 1.18
CA ARG A 93 13.64 5.96 1.02
C ARG A 93 12.57 5.86 -0.08
N LEU A 94 12.87 5.20 -1.20
CA LEU A 94 11.91 4.94 -2.27
C LEU A 94 10.75 4.06 -1.78
N ALA A 95 11.06 3.04 -0.98
CA ALA A 95 10.04 2.17 -0.38
C ALA A 95 9.03 2.95 0.48
N VAL A 96 9.51 3.88 1.31
CA VAL A 96 8.65 4.70 2.17
C VAL A 96 7.77 5.65 1.36
N GLU A 97 8.30 6.28 0.31
CA GLU A 97 7.56 7.23 -0.53
C GLU A 97 6.40 6.53 -1.26
N ILE A 98 6.64 5.34 -1.81
CA ILE A 98 5.59 4.55 -2.48
C ILE A 98 4.55 4.03 -1.48
N VAL A 99 4.94 3.61 -0.29
CA VAL A 99 3.98 3.17 0.76
C VAL A 99 3.07 4.33 1.21
N LEU A 100 3.61 5.53 1.36
CA LEU A 100 2.80 6.70 1.71
C LEU A 100 1.88 7.12 0.55
N GLY A 101 2.39 7.09 -0.68
CA GLY A 101 1.59 7.35 -1.88
C GLY A 101 0.43 6.35 -2.05
N THR A 102 0.70 5.06 -1.81
CA THR A 102 -0.34 4.01 -1.85
C THR A 102 -1.35 4.15 -0.72
N ALA A 103 -0.94 4.57 0.48
CA ALA A 103 -1.87 4.89 1.57
C ALA A 103 -2.82 6.05 1.19
N LEU A 104 -2.28 7.12 0.61
CA LEU A 104 -3.07 8.25 0.09
C LEU A 104 -4.00 7.84 -1.06
N MET A 105 -3.52 7.04 -2.00
CA MET A 105 -4.33 6.51 -3.09
C MET A 105 -5.46 5.61 -2.57
N ALA A 106 -5.17 4.71 -1.63
CA ALA A 106 -6.15 3.78 -1.05
C ALA A 106 -7.25 4.53 -0.28
N ILE A 107 -6.89 5.52 0.55
CA ILE A 107 -7.89 6.30 1.29
C ILE A 107 -8.73 7.16 0.34
N SER A 108 -8.10 7.76 -0.69
CA SER A 108 -8.82 8.55 -1.70
C SER A 108 -9.83 7.68 -2.45
N ARG A 109 -9.42 6.47 -2.86
CA ARG A 109 -10.28 5.48 -3.51
C ARG A 109 -11.42 5.00 -2.61
N LYS A 110 -11.20 4.92 -1.30
CA LYS A 110 -12.23 4.55 -0.32
C LYS A 110 -13.26 5.65 -0.09
N VAL A 111 -12.82 6.90 -0.05
CA VAL A 111 -13.70 8.07 0.13
C VAL A 111 -14.69 8.23 -1.03
N ILE A 112 -14.30 7.89 -2.26
CA ILE A 112 -15.18 7.92 -3.44
C ILE A 112 -16.42 7.01 -3.26
N VAL A 113 -16.28 5.94 -2.49
CA VAL A 113 -17.30 4.90 -2.29
C VAL A 113 -18.18 5.18 -1.06
N PHE A 114 -17.93 6.25 -0.29
CA PHE A 114 -18.70 6.55 0.90
C PHE A 114 -20.18 6.86 0.62
N ASP A 115 -21.07 6.23 1.38
CA ASP A 115 -22.48 6.61 1.44
C ASP A 115 -22.72 7.58 2.59
N PHE A 116 -22.77 8.87 2.26
CA PHE A 116 -22.98 9.95 3.23
C PHE A 116 -24.33 9.89 3.97
N LYS A 117 -25.26 9.00 3.59
CA LYS A 117 -26.51 8.79 4.32
C LYS A 117 -26.34 7.92 5.57
N GLU A 118 -25.37 7.01 5.54
CA GLU A 118 -25.09 6.05 6.62
C GLU A 118 -23.91 6.52 7.50
N MET A 119 -23.25 7.64 7.16
CA MET A 119 -22.08 8.14 7.87
C MET A 119 -22.44 9.22 8.90
N THR A 120 -21.94 9.08 10.13
CA THR A 120 -22.00 10.15 11.13
C THR A 120 -20.99 11.25 10.81
N ALA A 121 -21.31 12.48 11.22
CA ALA A 121 -20.41 13.62 11.06
C ALA A 121 -19.04 13.38 11.73
N GLU A 122 -19.02 12.70 12.88
CA GLU A 122 -17.79 12.34 13.59
C GLU A 122 -16.87 11.45 12.75
N TYR A 123 -17.42 10.44 12.07
CA TYR A 123 -16.64 9.57 11.19
C TYR A 123 -16.05 10.33 10.00
N MET A 124 -16.81 11.28 9.45
CA MET A 124 -16.36 12.12 8.34
C MET A 124 -15.23 13.05 8.75
N TYR A 125 -15.35 13.75 9.88
CA TYR A 125 -14.29 14.63 10.39
C TYR A 125 -13.05 13.85 10.83
N GLY A 126 -13.22 12.68 11.46
CA GLY A 126 -12.10 11.79 11.80
C GLY A 126 -11.33 11.30 10.56
N SER A 127 -12.05 10.91 9.51
CA SER A 127 -11.46 10.52 8.23
C SER A 127 -10.69 11.67 7.57
N ALA A 128 -11.25 12.88 7.58
CA ALA A 128 -10.58 14.07 7.06
C ALA A 128 -9.28 14.38 7.81
N ALA A 129 -9.28 14.26 9.15
CA ALA A 129 -8.08 14.47 9.96
C ALA A 129 -6.97 13.45 9.64
N VAL A 130 -7.32 12.16 9.48
CA VAL A 130 -6.36 11.12 9.09
C VAL A 130 -5.79 11.37 7.70
N ILE A 131 -6.65 11.71 6.72
CA ILE A 131 -6.20 12.04 5.36
C ILE A 131 -5.26 13.23 5.39
N PHE A 132 -5.60 14.28 6.13
CA PHE A 132 -4.77 15.47 6.25
C PHE A 132 -3.39 15.16 6.87
N ALA A 133 -3.35 14.33 7.91
CA ALA A 133 -2.10 13.86 8.52
C ALA A 133 -1.23 13.06 7.52
N LEU A 134 -1.85 12.18 6.72
CA LEU A 134 -1.15 11.43 5.67
C LEU A 134 -0.59 12.34 4.57
N VAL A 135 -1.37 13.35 4.14
CA VAL A 135 -0.94 14.31 3.12
C VAL A 135 0.28 15.10 3.61
N ILE A 136 0.24 15.58 4.86
CA ILE A 136 1.39 16.28 5.46
C ILE A 136 2.61 15.36 5.55
N GLY A 137 2.44 14.13 6.04
CA GLY A 137 3.52 13.15 6.15
C GLY A 137 4.19 12.86 4.81
N TYR A 138 3.37 12.62 3.77
CA TYR A 138 3.85 12.42 2.41
C TYR A 138 4.59 13.66 1.88
N TYR A 139 4.02 14.85 2.03
CA TYR A 139 4.64 16.10 1.58
C TYR A 139 6.02 16.31 2.22
N LEU A 140 6.15 16.13 3.54
CA LEU A 140 7.42 16.32 4.25
C LEU A 140 8.52 15.36 3.78
N ILE A 141 8.16 14.11 3.50
CA ILE A 141 9.12 13.08 3.07
C ILE A 141 9.50 13.27 1.60
N ALA A 142 8.52 13.52 0.74
CA ALA A 142 8.71 13.73 -0.70
C ALA A 142 9.49 15.02 -1.02
N VAL A 143 9.34 16.08 -0.20
CA VAL A 143 10.11 17.34 -0.37
C VAL A 143 11.56 17.18 0.10
N ARG A 144 11.82 16.48 1.22
CA ARG A 144 13.18 16.28 1.75
C ARG A 144 14.06 15.41 0.85
N GLY A 145 13.55 14.24 0.45
CA GLY A 145 13.11 14.16 -0.93
C GLY A 145 14.03 14.61 -2.06
N ALA A 146 13.43 15.52 -2.81
CA ALA A 146 13.99 16.24 -3.93
C ALA A 146 15.23 17.07 -3.56
N GLN A 147 15.29 17.65 -2.35
CA GLN A 147 16.41 18.51 -1.93
C GLN A 147 17.72 17.75 -1.83
N THR A 148 17.72 16.54 -1.25
CA THR A 148 18.93 15.69 -1.18
C THR A 148 19.41 15.27 -2.57
N ALA A 149 18.48 14.91 -3.46
CA ALA A 149 18.81 14.53 -4.84
C ALA A 149 19.40 15.70 -5.65
N GLN A 150 18.89 16.92 -5.44
CA GLN A 150 19.39 18.12 -6.10
C GLN A 150 20.79 18.53 -5.60
N ALA A 151 21.04 18.47 -4.29
CA ALA A 151 22.36 18.77 -3.71
C ALA A 151 23.46 17.80 -4.19
N SER A 152 23.14 16.50 -4.32
CA SER A 152 24.08 15.50 -4.85
C SER A 152 24.36 15.65 -6.35
N ARG A 153 23.43 16.23 -7.13
CA ARG A 153 23.66 16.55 -8.55
C ARG A 153 24.53 17.79 -8.72
N VAL A 154 24.27 18.84 -7.93
CA VAL A 154 25.08 20.08 -7.95
C VAL A 154 26.53 19.78 -7.57
N LYS A 155 26.76 18.99 -6.51
CA LYS A 155 28.11 18.63 -6.10
C LYS A 155 28.87 17.82 -7.17
N ARG A 156 28.20 16.85 -7.80
CA ARG A 156 28.79 16.07 -8.89
C ARG A 156 29.18 16.93 -10.09
N ASN A 157 28.34 17.90 -10.46
CA ASN A 157 28.65 18.81 -11.57
C ASN A 157 29.82 19.76 -11.25
N LEU A 158 29.99 20.13 -9.97
CA LEU A 158 31.14 20.94 -9.50
C LEU A 158 32.44 20.13 -9.43
N ASP A 159 32.36 18.83 -9.18
CA ASP A 159 33.50 17.91 -9.14
C ASP A 159 33.92 17.43 -10.55
N GLU A 160 33.09 17.67 -11.58
CA GLU A 160 33.32 17.31 -13.00
C GLU A 160 33.83 18.48 -13.87
N GLU A 161 33.96 19.70 -13.32
CA GLU A 161 34.62 20.82 -14.01
C GLU A 161 36.15 20.80 -13.76
N PRO A 162 36.99 20.75 -14.82
CA PRO A 162 38.46 20.76 -14.71
C PRO A 162 39.06 22.15 -14.41
#